data_AF-A0A5J4JWA9-F1
#
_entry.id   AF-A0A5J4JWA9-F1
#
_cell.length_a   1.000
_cell.length_b   1.000
_cell.length_c   1.000
_cell.angle_alpha   90.00
_cell.angle_beta   90.00
_cell.angle_gamma   90.00
#
_symmetry.space_group_name_H-M   'P 1'
#
loop_
_entity.id
_entity.type
_entity.pdbx_description
1 polymer ?
#
loop_
_entity_poly.entity_id
_entity_poly.type
_entity_poly.pdbx_seq_one_letter_code
_entity_poly.pdbx_strand_id
1 'polypeptide(L)'
;MTAYAIFWEPTGSQVSASYHQLIEHYFQDVGTSALYHNNVQYSDSSGQAPTGASFGGSWIDRRPYPDSTLSDAQIQDEVRRALQMQGWGASLSHMFFVFTARGENICYNSYCSFSSFCAYHGYFDKEIIYAVIPYTGSDPEACGVPSSPNHDSDADSSINVASHEQMEGATDPLLNAWYDSQGSEIGDKCSWEFGPTGADGGNVTWNGHSYLVQEEWNNQSGGCALSGP
;
A
#
# COMPACT_ATOMS: atom_id res chain seq x y z
N MET A 1 8.77 8.77 -3.75
CA MET A 1 7.40 8.73 -4.29
C MET A 1 6.45 9.47 -3.35
N THR A 2 5.51 10.27 -3.87
CA THR A 2 4.48 10.94 -3.07
C THR A 2 3.20 10.09 -3.08
N ALA A 3 2.79 9.62 -1.91
CA ALA A 3 1.58 8.83 -1.73
C ALA A 3 0.37 9.73 -1.46
N TYR A 4 -0.77 9.39 -2.06
CA TYR A 4 -2.06 10.03 -1.83
C TYR A 4 -3.06 8.97 -1.40
N ALA A 5 -3.81 9.22 -0.32
CA ALA A 5 -4.80 8.27 0.19
C ALA A 5 -6.21 8.66 -0.26
N ILE A 6 -6.89 7.76 -0.95
CA ILE A 6 -8.29 7.89 -1.37
C ILE A 6 -9.09 6.91 -0.54
N PHE A 7 -9.83 7.42 0.44
CA PHE A 7 -10.76 6.63 1.23
C PHE A 7 -12.13 6.65 0.57
N TRP A 8 -12.43 5.64 -0.23
CA TRP A 8 -13.75 5.52 -0.85
C TRP A 8 -14.69 4.87 0.16
N GLU A 9 -15.49 5.69 0.83
CA GLU A 9 -16.34 5.30 1.96
C GLU A 9 -17.79 5.79 1.79
N PRO A 10 -18.62 5.06 1.05
CA PRO A 10 -20.03 5.38 0.89
C PRO A 10 -20.73 5.77 2.18
N THR A 11 -21.69 6.69 2.11
CA THR A 11 -22.50 7.05 3.27
C THR A 11 -23.14 5.80 3.91
N GLY A 12 -22.82 5.54 5.18
CA GLY A 12 -23.30 4.37 5.93
C GLY A 12 -22.35 3.16 5.91
N SER A 13 -21.24 3.21 5.18
CA SER A 13 -20.16 2.23 5.29
C SER A 13 -19.40 2.37 6.61
N GLN A 14 -18.52 1.41 6.90
CA GLN A 14 -17.79 1.34 8.17
C GLN A 14 -16.30 1.13 7.93
N VAL A 15 -15.50 1.88 8.68
CA VAL A 15 -14.08 1.67 8.95
C VAL A 15 -13.85 1.85 10.45
N SER A 16 -12.76 1.31 11.00
CA SER A 16 -12.41 1.51 12.41
C SER A 16 -12.11 2.99 12.70
N ALA A 17 -12.30 3.41 13.95
CA ALA A 17 -12.25 4.83 14.33
C ALA A 17 -10.88 5.49 14.10
N SER A 18 -9.79 4.72 14.20
CA SER A 18 -8.42 5.17 14.01
C SER A 18 -7.87 4.93 12.59
N TYR A 19 -8.65 4.31 11.71
CA TYR A 19 -8.21 3.84 10.40
C TYR A 19 -7.49 4.91 9.57
N HIS A 20 -8.15 6.06 9.36
CA HIS A 20 -7.59 7.18 8.60
C HIS A 20 -6.28 7.68 9.20
N GLN A 21 -6.30 7.96 10.50
CA GLN A 21 -5.16 8.56 11.18
C GLN A 21 -3.92 7.67 11.11
N LEU A 22 -4.08 6.37 11.34
CA LEU A 22 -2.98 5.41 11.34
C LEU A 22 -2.36 5.26 9.94
N ILE A 23 -3.20 5.18 8.91
CA ILE A 23 -2.75 5.11 7.51
C ILE A 23 -2.04 6.40 7.09
N GLU A 24 -2.59 7.56 7.44
CA GLU A 24 -1.96 8.85 7.16
C GLU A 24 -0.61 9.00 7.87
N HIS A 25 -0.52 8.58 9.14
CA HIS A 25 0.76 8.56 9.87
C HIS A 25 1.78 7.64 9.18
N TYR A 26 1.38 6.44 8.76
CA TYR A 26 2.25 5.54 8.02
C TYR A 26 2.86 6.23 6.78
N PHE A 27 2.05 6.85 5.93
CA PHE A 27 2.55 7.52 4.72
C PHE A 27 3.42 8.75 5.03
N GLN A 28 3.20 9.42 6.15
CA GLN A 28 4.04 10.52 6.63
C GLN A 28 5.41 10.03 7.12
N ASP A 29 5.47 8.82 7.68
CA ASP A 29 6.65 8.34 8.40
C ASP A 29 7.56 7.46 7.54
N VAL A 30 6.98 6.59 6.71
CA VAL A 30 7.72 5.54 5.98
C VAL A 30 8.84 6.10 5.09
N GLY A 31 8.66 7.28 4.52
CA GLY A 31 9.62 7.81 3.54
C GLY A 31 11.00 8.14 4.08
N THR A 32 11.14 8.29 5.39
CA THR A 32 12.45 8.48 6.06
C THR A 32 12.93 7.23 6.79
N SER A 33 12.18 6.13 6.72
CA SER A 33 12.50 4.87 7.37
C SER A 33 13.67 4.15 6.70
N ALA A 34 14.32 3.28 7.48
CA ALA A 34 15.31 2.36 6.94
C ALA A 34 14.68 1.35 5.96
N LEU A 35 13.39 1.04 6.10
CA LEU A 35 12.66 0.17 5.17
C LEU A 35 12.59 0.83 3.78
N TYR A 36 12.09 2.07 3.69
CA TYR A 36 12.03 2.77 2.40
C TYR A 36 13.42 3.08 1.83
N HIS A 37 14.43 3.22 2.69
CA HIS A 37 15.82 3.33 2.23
C HIS A 37 16.29 2.11 1.44
N ASN A 38 15.70 0.92 1.64
CA ASN A 38 16.01 -0.29 0.87
C ASN A 38 15.86 -0.07 -0.65
N ASN A 39 14.97 0.83 -1.07
CA ASN A 39 14.71 1.16 -2.47
C ASN A 39 15.92 1.80 -3.17
N VAL A 40 16.95 2.27 -2.46
CA VAL A 40 18.19 2.79 -3.10
C VAL A 40 18.92 1.76 -3.95
N GLN A 41 18.63 0.47 -3.74
CA GLN A 41 19.19 -0.64 -4.50
C GLN A 41 18.52 -0.86 -5.87
N TYR A 42 17.41 -0.16 -6.13
CA TYR A 42 16.52 -0.38 -7.27
C TYR A 42 16.54 0.85 -8.20
N SER A 43 17.71 1.14 -8.79
CA SER A 43 17.89 2.30 -9.66
C SER A 43 17.30 2.10 -11.06
N ASP A 44 16.80 3.17 -11.65
CA ASP A 44 16.46 3.22 -13.07
C ASP A 44 17.70 3.22 -13.98
N SER A 45 17.47 3.25 -15.29
CA SER A 45 18.55 3.31 -16.30
C SER A 45 19.43 4.57 -16.25
N SER A 46 18.99 5.63 -15.56
CA SER A 46 19.75 6.85 -15.31
C SER A 46 20.56 6.80 -14.01
N GLY A 47 20.46 5.71 -13.25
CA GLY A 47 21.10 5.53 -11.95
C GLY A 47 20.36 6.21 -10.81
N GLN A 48 19.13 6.68 -11.02
CA GLN A 48 18.30 7.27 -9.97
C GLN A 48 17.46 6.18 -9.30
N ALA A 49 17.47 6.15 -7.98
CA ALA A 49 16.67 5.21 -7.20
C ALA A 49 15.55 5.95 -6.44
N PRO A 50 14.43 5.28 -6.13
CA PRO A 50 13.40 5.84 -5.29
C PRO A 50 13.96 6.15 -3.91
N THR A 51 13.85 7.41 -3.51
CA THR A 51 14.28 7.88 -2.19
C THR A 51 13.23 8.84 -1.63
N GLY A 52 13.19 8.95 -0.30
CA GLY A 52 12.40 9.96 0.39
C GLY A 52 10.92 9.99 -0.03
N ALA A 53 10.14 8.97 0.34
CA ALA A 53 8.69 9.08 0.14
C ALA A 53 8.10 10.23 0.98
N SER A 54 6.95 10.72 0.53
CA SER A 54 6.21 11.78 1.20
C SER A 54 4.71 11.52 1.11
N PHE A 55 3.95 12.14 1.99
CA PHE A 55 2.50 12.10 1.94
C PHE A 55 1.94 13.38 1.30
N GLY A 56 1.19 13.22 0.21
CA GLY A 56 0.59 14.31 -0.56
C GLY A 56 -0.80 14.74 -0.07
N GLY A 57 -1.42 13.94 0.79
CA GLY A 57 -2.72 14.22 1.39
C GLY A 57 -3.73 13.09 1.19
N SER A 58 -4.88 13.22 1.86
CA SER A 58 -5.99 12.29 1.77
C SER A 58 -7.27 12.93 1.24
N TRP A 59 -8.17 12.10 0.72
CA TRP A 59 -9.52 12.49 0.37
C TRP A 59 -10.49 11.37 0.72
N ILE A 60 -11.63 11.74 1.30
CA ILE A 60 -12.73 10.82 1.59
C ILE A 60 -13.85 11.05 0.56
N ASP A 61 -14.13 10.05 -0.27
CA ASP A 61 -15.33 10.05 -1.12
C ASP A 61 -16.49 9.33 -0.41
N ARG A 62 -17.63 9.99 -0.28
CA ARG A 62 -18.85 9.45 0.36
C ARG A 62 -19.88 8.93 -0.64
N ARG A 63 -19.57 8.93 -1.94
CA ARG A 63 -20.46 8.40 -2.98
C ARG A 63 -20.59 6.88 -2.88
N PRO A 64 -21.76 6.32 -3.23
CA PRO A 64 -21.98 4.88 -3.26
C PRO A 64 -21.02 4.19 -4.22
N TYR A 65 -20.69 2.94 -3.92
CA TYR A 65 -20.06 2.07 -4.89
C TYR A 65 -21.00 1.84 -6.08
N PRO A 66 -20.48 1.77 -7.30
CA PRO A 66 -21.28 1.54 -8.50
C PRO A 66 -21.92 0.15 -8.52
N ASP A 67 -21.29 -0.85 -7.89
CA ASP A 67 -21.71 -2.25 -7.87
C ASP A 67 -21.40 -2.89 -6.51
N SER A 68 -21.96 -4.08 -6.24
CA SER A 68 -21.68 -4.88 -5.04
C SER A 68 -20.31 -5.56 -5.04
N THR A 69 -19.63 -5.54 -6.18
CA THR A 69 -18.26 -6.03 -6.35
C THR A 69 -17.59 -5.08 -7.31
N LEU A 70 -16.53 -4.46 -6.86
CA LEU A 70 -15.82 -3.45 -7.63
C LEU A 70 -14.93 -4.13 -8.67
N SER A 71 -14.93 -3.57 -9.87
CA SER A 71 -13.95 -3.88 -10.90
C SER A 71 -12.76 -2.93 -10.80
N ASP A 72 -11.61 -3.36 -11.32
CA ASP A 72 -10.43 -2.50 -11.42
C ASP A 72 -10.69 -1.20 -12.21
N ALA A 73 -11.48 -1.27 -13.28
CA ALA A 73 -11.88 -0.09 -14.04
C ALA A 73 -12.62 0.97 -13.19
N GLN A 74 -13.44 0.53 -12.23
CA GLN A 74 -14.13 1.42 -11.30
C GLN A 74 -13.18 2.04 -10.28
N ILE A 75 -12.15 1.31 -9.88
CA ILE A 75 -11.07 1.85 -9.04
C ILE A 75 -10.28 2.93 -9.80
N GLN A 76 -9.91 2.67 -11.06
CA GLN A 76 -9.25 3.67 -11.91
C GLN A 76 -10.10 4.92 -12.10
N ASP A 77 -11.42 4.78 -12.27
CA ASP A 77 -12.35 5.91 -12.35
C ASP A 77 -12.42 6.71 -11.05
N GLU A 78 -12.32 6.04 -9.90
CA GLU A 78 -12.22 6.70 -8.59
C GLU A 78 -10.91 7.49 -8.45
N VAL A 79 -9.78 6.94 -8.90
CA VAL A 79 -8.50 7.66 -8.95
C VAL A 79 -8.61 8.90 -9.84
N ARG A 80 -9.16 8.78 -11.06
CA ARG A 80 -9.38 9.93 -11.96
C ARG A 80 -10.22 11.01 -11.31
N ARG A 81 -11.22 10.60 -10.52
CA ARG A 81 -12.06 11.53 -9.80
C ARG A 81 -11.30 12.22 -8.67
N ALA A 82 -10.54 11.50 -7.86
CA ALA A 82 -9.75 12.06 -6.78
C ALA A 82 -8.81 13.15 -7.32
N LEU A 83 -8.11 12.86 -8.43
CA LEU A 83 -7.27 13.83 -9.15
C LEU A 83 -8.05 15.10 -9.49
N GLN A 84 -9.24 14.97 -10.08
CA GLN A 84 -10.08 16.11 -10.45
C GLN A 84 -10.58 16.90 -9.24
N MET A 85 -11.07 16.21 -8.19
CA MET A 85 -11.72 16.83 -7.04
C MET A 85 -10.73 17.53 -6.11
N GLN A 86 -9.51 16.99 -6.00
CA GLN A 86 -8.46 17.54 -5.14
C GLN A 86 -7.45 18.41 -5.88
N GLY A 87 -7.48 18.41 -7.22
CA GLY A 87 -6.47 19.10 -8.03
C GLY A 87 -5.09 18.46 -7.92
N TRP A 88 -5.03 17.15 -7.59
CA TRP A 88 -3.78 16.40 -7.57
C TRP A 88 -3.31 16.13 -9.01
N GLY A 89 -1.99 16.17 -9.22
CA GLY A 89 -1.37 15.90 -10.52
C GLY A 89 -0.95 14.44 -10.65
N ALA A 90 -1.07 13.87 -11.86
CA ALA A 90 -0.44 12.60 -12.19
C ALA A 90 1.06 12.78 -12.46
N SER A 91 1.87 11.79 -12.07
CA SER A 91 3.32 11.73 -12.32
C SER A 91 3.82 10.35 -11.93
N LEU A 92 4.88 9.86 -12.57
CA LEU A 92 5.60 8.64 -12.13
C LEU A 92 6.19 8.75 -10.71
N SER A 93 6.27 9.97 -10.17
CA SER A 93 6.67 10.20 -8.79
C SER A 93 5.51 10.14 -7.80
N HIS A 94 4.26 9.96 -8.25
CA HIS A 94 3.05 9.96 -7.41
C HIS A 94 2.35 8.61 -7.46
N MET A 95 1.74 8.19 -6.35
CA MET A 95 0.96 6.97 -6.28
C MET A 95 -0.32 7.18 -5.48
N PHE A 96 -1.44 6.68 -6.01
CA PHE A 96 -2.79 6.87 -5.46
C PHE A 96 -3.31 5.58 -4.85
N PHE A 97 -3.43 5.54 -3.53
CA PHE A 97 -3.90 4.37 -2.79
C PHE A 97 -5.40 4.48 -2.58
N VAL A 98 -6.16 3.55 -3.16
CA VAL A 98 -7.62 3.49 -2.98
C VAL A 98 -7.94 2.47 -1.90
N PHE A 99 -8.41 2.98 -0.77
CA PHE A 99 -8.91 2.18 0.35
C PHE A 99 -10.42 2.06 0.23
N THR A 100 -10.93 0.83 0.21
CA THR A 100 -12.38 0.58 0.26
C THR A 100 -12.84 0.41 1.71
N ALA A 101 -14.16 0.44 1.93
CA ALA A 101 -14.75 0.23 3.24
C ALA A 101 -14.97 -1.26 3.52
N ARG A 102 -15.32 -1.59 4.77
CA ARG A 102 -15.59 -2.97 5.20
C ARG A 102 -16.70 -3.63 4.39
N GLY A 103 -16.48 -4.89 4.04
CA GLY A 103 -17.47 -5.75 3.37
C GLY A 103 -17.42 -5.68 1.84
N GLU A 104 -16.53 -4.85 1.30
CA GLU A 104 -16.38 -4.66 -0.13
C GLU A 104 -15.33 -5.60 -0.71
N ASN A 105 -15.60 -6.06 -1.93
CA ASN A 105 -14.69 -6.91 -2.68
C ASN A 105 -14.32 -6.26 -4.00
N ILE A 106 -13.06 -6.44 -4.40
CA ILE A 106 -12.59 -6.10 -5.73
C ILE A 106 -12.30 -7.41 -6.46
N CYS A 107 -12.82 -7.55 -7.68
CA CYS A 107 -12.61 -8.73 -8.50
C CYS A 107 -12.20 -8.37 -9.93
N TYR A 108 -11.26 -9.15 -10.46
CA TYR A 108 -10.92 -9.21 -11.87
C TYR A 108 -11.12 -10.65 -12.36
N ASN A 109 -12.16 -10.88 -13.16
CA ASN A 109 -12.62 -12.22 -13.54
C ASN A 109 -12.89 -13.10 -12.30
N SER A 110 -12.18 -14.21 -12.14
CA SER A 110 -12.28 -15.12 -11.00
C SER A 110 -11.33 -14.79 -9.85
N TYR A 111 -10.47 -13.78 -10.00
CA TYR A 111 -9.51 -13.37 -8.98
C TYR A 111 -10.13 -12.25 -8.15
N CYS A 112 -10.29 -12.48 -6.86
CA CYS A 112 -10.95 -11.55 -5.96
C CYS A 112 -10.11 -11.28 -4.72
N SER A 113 -10.29 -10.10 -4.12
CA SER A 113 -9.79 -9.79 -2.79
C SER A 113 -10.13 -10.89 -1.79
N PHE A 114 -9.23 -11.16 -0.84
CA PHE A 114 -9.34 -12.16 0.23
C PHE A 114 -9.37 -13.64 -0.21
N SER A 115 -9.40 -13.92 -1.52
CA SER A 115 -9.30 -15.29 -2.05
C SER A 115 -8.14 -15.48 -3.03
N SER A 116 -7.66 -14.38 -3.63
CA SER A 116 -6.57 -14.38 -4.60
C SER A 116 -5.47 -13.38 -4.25
N PHE A 117 -5.82 -12.24 -3.66
CA PHE A 117 -4.88 -11.20 -3.29
C PHE A 117 -5.41 -10.40 -2.09
N CYS A 118 -4.52 -9.69 -1.40
CA CYS A 118 -4.86 -8.79 -0.30
C CYS A 118 -4.76 -7.31 -0.69
N ALA A 119 -3.91 -7.01 -1.67
CA ALA A 119 -3.80 -5.74 -2.36
C ALA A 119 -3.18 -6.00 -3.75
N TYR A 120 -3.11 -4.96 -4.56
CA TYR A 120 -2.24 -4.92 -5.73
C TYR A 120 -1.98 -3.47 -6.11
N HIS A 121 -0.90 -3.22 -6.83
CA HIS A 121 -0.65 -1.98 -7.52
C HIS A 121 -0.68 -2.16 -9.04
N GLY A 122 -0.79 -1.04 -9.74
CA GLY A 122 -0.77 -1.01 -11.18
C GLY A 122 -0.69 0.41 -11.70
N TYR A 123 -0.83 0.54 -13.01
CA TYR A 123 -0.85 1.83 -13.66
C TYR A 123 -1.86 1.89 -14.79
N PHE A 124 -2.31 3.11 -15.08
CA PHE A 124 -3.14 3.40 -16.23
C PHE A 124 -2.80 4.78 -16.81
N ASP A 125 -3.32 5.09 -18.00
CA ASP A 125 -3.07 6.34 -18.71
C ASP A 125 -1.55 6.70 -18.81
N LYS A 126 -0.70 5.66 -18.85
CA LYS A 126 0.78 5.67 -18.98
C LYS A 126 1.60 6.17 -17.79
N GLU A 127 1.01 6.91 -16.85
CA GLU A 127 1.78 7.52 -15.75
C GLU A 127 1.00 7.64 -14.43
N ILE A 128 -0.25 7.17 -14.37
CA ILE A 128 -1.04 7.18 -13.13
C ILE A 128 -0.80 5.84 -12.44
N ILE A 129 0.00 5.87 -11.39
CA ILE A 129 0.30 4.71 -10.54
C ILE A 129 -0.72 4.68 -9.41
N TYR A 130 -1.32 3.52 -9.13
CA TYR A 130 -2.29 3.36 -8.06
C TYR A 130 -2.11 2.03 -7.36
N ALA A 131 -2.63 1.93 -6.15
CA ALA A 131 -2.80 0.67 -5.45
C ALA A 131 -4.22 0.53 -4.92
N VAL A 132 -4.67 -0.71 -4.85
CA VAL A 132 -6.00 -1.06 -4.37
C VAL A 132 -5.84 -1.79 -3.05
N ILE A 133 -6.36 -1.17 -1.99
CA ILE A 133 -6.28 -1.68 -0.62
C ILE A 133 -7.70 -1.99 -0.15
N PRO A 134 -8.22 -3.21 -0.39
CA PRO A 134 -9.42 -3.68 0.28
C PRO A 134 -9.32 -3.49 1.80
N TYR A 135 -10.43 -3.17 2.47
CA TYR A 135 -10.47 -3.12 3.92
C TYR A 135 -10.19 -4.52 4.51
N THR A 136 -8.95 -4.76 4.94
CA THR A 136 -8.44 -6.06 5.38
C THR A 136 -9.25 -6.68 6.52
N GLY A 137 -9.83 -5.85 7.39
CA GLY A 137 -10.74 -6.31 8.45
C GLY A 137 -12.04 -6.95 7.95
N SER A 138 -12.30 -6.95 6.64
CA SER A 138 -13.40 -7.71 6.03
C SER A 138 -13.14 -9.22 6.06
N ASP A 139 -11.87 -9.63 5.98
CA ASP A 139 -11.42 -11.02 6.10
C ASP A 139 -10.00 -11.09 6.71
N PRO A 140 -9.88 -10.99 8.04
CA PRO A 140 -8.58 -11.02 8.72
C PRO A 140 -7.92 -12.41 8.69
N GLU A 141 -8.65 -13.49 8.40
CA GLU A 141 -8.03 -14.81 8.24
C GLU A 141 -7.25 -14.90 6.92
N ALA A 142 -7.75 -14.25 5.87
CA ALA A 142 -7.08 -14.19 4.58
C ALA A 142 -5.93 -13.16 4.54
N CYS A 143 -6.15 -11.98 5.12
CA CYS A 143 -5.29 -10.80 4.90
C CYS A 143 -4.97 -10.02 6.18
N GLY A 144 -5.07 -10.66 7.35
CA GLY A 144 -4.75 -10.03 8.64
C GLY A 144 -3.29 -10.22 9.05
N VAL A 145 -2.74 -9.20 9.72
CA VAL A 145 -1.44 -9.32 10.38
C VAL A 145 -1.53 -10.08 11.71
N PRO A 146 -0.44 -10.74 12.18
CA PRO A 146 -0.49 -11.59 13.37
C PRO A 146 -0.57 -10.82 14.70
N SER A 147 -0.27 -9.52 14.72
CA SER A 147 -0.39 -8.65 15.89
C SER A 147 -0.73 -7.22 15.50
N SER A 148 -1.17 -6.41 16.47
CA SER A 148 -1.68 -5.06 16.22
C SER A 148 -1.08 -4.07 17.23
N PRO A 149 0.02 -3.37 16.88
CA PRO A 149 0.64 -2.36 17.75
C PRO A 149 -0.26 -1.18 18.08
N ASN A 150 -1.26 -0.90 17.23
CA ASN A 150 -2.14 0.25 17.39
C ASN A 150 -3.51 -0.11 18.00
N HIS A 151 -3.70 -1.36 18.44
CA HIS A 151 -4.99 -1.89 18.90
C HIS A 151 -6.13 -1.73 17.88
N ASP A 152 -5.77 -1.67 16.60
CA ASP A 152 -6.64 -1.56 15.44
C ASP A 152 -6.09 -2.51 14.37
N SER A 153 -6.45 -3.78 14.50
CA SER A 153 -5.95 -4.84 13.61
C SER A 153 -6.31 -4.59 12.15
N ASP A 154 -7.41 -3.88 11.90
CA ASP A 154 -7.86 -3.59 10.55
C ASP A 154 -6.95 -2.56 9.89
N ALA A 155 -6.65 -1.47 10.60
CA ALA A 155 -5.71 -0.45 10.14
C ALA A 155 -4.30 -1.02 10.01
N ASP A 156 -3.81 -1.76 11.00
CA ASP A 156 -2.48 -2.35 10.98
C ASP A 156 -2.30 -3.34 9.81
N SER A 157 -3.33 -4.14 9.53
CA SER A 157 -3.31 -5.06 8.39
C SER A 157 -3.33 -4.32 7.04
N SER A 158 -4.14 -3.26 6.94
CA SER A 158 -4.19 -2.43 5.72
C SER A 158 -2.88 -1.67 5.50
N ILE A 159 -2.20 -1.24 6.56
CA ILE A 159 -0.88 -0.61 6.50
C ILE A 159 0.17 -1.60 5.99
N ASN A 160 0.16 -2.85 6.45
CA ASN A 160 1.10 -3.87 5.97
C ASN A 160 1.03 -4.04 4.44
N VAL A 161 -0.18 -4.26 3.91
CA VAL A 161 -0.35 -4.46 2.46
C VAL A 161 -0.16 -3.16 1.67
N ALA A 162 -0.54 -1.99 2.22
CA ALA A 162 -0.20 -0.71 1.60
C ALA A 162 1.31 -0.48 1.55
N SER A 163 2.04 -0.94 2.56
CA SER A 163 3.50 -0.86 2.59
C SER A 163 4.14 -1.70 1.51
N HIS A 164 3.69 -2.95 1.36
CA HIS A 164 4.10 -3.83 0.26
C HIS A 164 3.91 -3.15 -1.10
N GLU A 165 2.68 -2.70 -1.40
CA GLU A 165 2.39 -2.04 -2.68
C GLU A 165 3.18 -0.74 -2.88
N GLN A 166 3.47 0.01 -1.80
CA GLN A 166 4.24 1.24 -1.90
C GLN A 166 5.71 0.99 -2.26
N MET A 167 6.30 -0.10 -1.75
CA MET A 167 7.69 -0.45 -2.08
C MET A 167 7.78 -0.95 -3.51
N GLU A 168 6.88 -1.85 -3.90
CA GLU A 168 6.81 -2.37 -5.27
C GLU A 168 6.54 -1.26 -6.28
N GLY A 169 5.47 -0.48 -6.10
CA GLY A 169 5.16 0.63 -6.99
C GLY A 169 6.25 1.71 -7.04
N ALA A 170 7.05 1.88 -5.98
CA ALA A 170 8.22 2.76 -6.02
C ALA A 170 9.34 2.20 -6.90
N THR A 171 9.60 0.90 -6.83
CA THR A 171 10.67 0.24 -7.58
C THR A 171 10.27 -0.14 -9.01
N ASP A 172 9.00 -0.42 -9.26
CA ASP A 172 8.46 -0.77 -10.58
C ASP A 172 7.10 -0.12 -10.86
N PRO A 173 7.05 1.22 -11.01
CA PRO A 173 5.80 1.95 -11.17
C PRO A 173 4.97 1.57 -12.40
N LEU A 174 5.58 0.98 -13.43
CA LEU A 174 4.96 0.67 -14.71
C LEU A 174 4.96 -0.84 -15.03
N LEU A 175 5.23 -1.68 -14.03
CA LEU A 175 5.27 -3.14 -14.13
C LEU A 175 6.19 -3.62 -15.26
N ASN A 176 7.33 -2.95 -15.44
CA ASN A 176 8.29 -3.21 -16.51
C ASN A 176 9.76 -2.95 -16.12
N ALA A 177 10.05 -2.89 -14.82
CA ALA A 177 11.36 -2.63 -14.24
C ALA A 177 11.85 -3.78 -13.37
N TRP A 178 11.67 -3.72 -12.05
CA TRP A 178 12.40 -4.53 -11.09
C TRP A 178 11.64 -5.81 -10.69
N TYR A 179 11.78 -6.83 -11.54
CA TYR A 179 11.41 -8.22 -11.24
C TYR A 179 12.63 -9.13 -11.17
N ASP A 180 12.54 -10.19 -10.38
CA ASP A 180 13.47 -11.32 -10.50
C ASP A 180 13.10 -12.26 -11.67
N SER A 181 13.88 -13.32 -11.88
CA SER A 181 13.66 -14.27 -12.98
C SER A 181 12.35 -15.07 -12.89
N GLN A 182 11.71 -15.09 -11.72
CA GLN A 182 10.42 -15.75 -11.49
C GLN A 182 9.25 -14.76 -11.60
N GLY A 183 9.53 -13.48 -11.80
CA GLY A 183 8.53 -12.42 -11.88
C GLY A 183 8.12 -11.88 -10.52
N SER A 184 8.94 -12.06 -9.48
CA SER A 184 8.67 -11.50 -8.15
C SER A 184 9.36 -10.15 -7.94
N GLU A 185 8.63 -9.19 -7.39
CA GLU A 185 9.11 -7.86 -7.01
C GLU A 185 9.78 -7.86 -5.62
N ILE A 186 10.15 -6.68 -5.13
CA ILE A 186 10.78 -6.49 -3.82
C ILE A 186 9.92 -6.99 -2.65
N GLY A 187 8.60 -6.73 -2.70
CA GLY A 187 7.64 -7.09 -1.66
C GLY A 187 7.21 -8.55 -1.76
N ASP A 188 6.96 -9.05 -2.97
CA ASP A 188 6.56 -10.43 -3.28
C ASP A 188 7.48 -11.45 -2.62
N LYS A 189 8.79 -11.22 -2.73
CA LYS A 189 9.82 -12.14 -2.23
C LYS A 189 9.84 -12.28 -0.71
N CYS A 190 9.18 -11.35 -0.03
CA CYS A 190 9.10 -11.26 1.43
C CYS A 190 7.65 -11.21 1.92
N SER A 191 6.70 -11.61 1.06
CA SER A 191 5.28 -11.55 1.37
C SER A 191 4.98 -12.31 2.67
N TRP A 192 4.38 -11.59 3.64
CA TRP A 192 4.09 -12.10 4.98
C TRP A 192 5.30 -12.52 5.83
N GLU A 193 6.52 -12.16 5.44
CA GLU A 193 7.70 -12.32 6.29
C GLU A 193 7.84 -11.10 7.20
N PHE A 194 7.69 -11.32 8.51
CA PHE A 194 7.81 -10.27 9.52
C PHE A 194 9.09 -10.46 10.34
N GLY A 195 9.81 -9.36 10.57
CA GLY A 195 10.89 -9.32 11.54
C GLY A 195 10.42 -9.46 13.00
N PRO A 196 11.33 -9.56 13.98
CA PRO A 196 11.00 -9.68 15.39
C PRO A 196 10.12 -8.53 15.91
N THR A 197 9.09 -8.85 16.69
CA THR A 197 8.16 -7.86 17.25
C THR A 197 8.53 -7.44 18.67
N GLY A 198 8.25 -6.18 19.00
CA GLY A 198 8.26 -5.64 20.34
C GLY A 198 7.07 -6.10 21.20
N ALA A 199 7.00 -5.60 22.43
CA ALA A 199 5.94 -5.94 23.39
C ALA A 199 4.56 -5.39 22.99
N ASP A 200 4.53 -4.34 22.18
CA ASP A 200 3.33 -3.77 21.56
C ASP A 200 2.85 -4.60 20.36
N GLY A 201 3.70 -5.45 19.79
CA GLY A 201 3.38 -6.27 18.61
C GLY A 201 3.76 -5.63 17.28
N GLY A 202 4.45 -4.49 17.29
CA GLY A 202 5.06 -3.88 16.10
C GLY A 202 6.49 -4.39 15.89
N ASN A 203 7.00 -4.36 14.66
CA ASN A 203 8.37 -4.72 14.34
C ASN A 203 9.24 -3.52 13.93
N VAL A 204 8.63 -2.36 13.71
CA VAL A 204 9.31 -1.09 13.46
C VAL A 204 8.64 0.06 14.22
N THR A 205 9.42 1.09 14.53
CA THR A 205 8.92 2.34 15.10
C THR A 205 9.51 3.51 14.32
N TRP A 206 8.66 4.31 13.70
CA TRP A 206 9.05 5.49 12.94
C TRP A 206 8.34 6.72 13.52
N ASN A 207 9.09 7.79 13.77
CA ASN A 207 8.57 9.04 14.37
C ASN A 207 7.72 8.85 15.65
N GLY A 208 7.96 7.77 16.40
CA GLY A 208 7.22 7.46 17.63
C GLY A 208 5.92 6.66 17.42
N HIS A 209 5.57 6.33 16.18
CA HIS A 209 4.47 5.44 15.83
C HIS A 209 4.99 4.03 15.56
N SER A 210 4.27 3.03 16.06
CA SER A 210 4.65 1.62 15.94
C SER A 210 3.87 0.98 14.81
N TYR A 211 4.54 0.17 14.00
CA TYR A 211 3.94 -0.51 12.86
C TYR A 211 4.36 -1.97 12.84
N LEU A 212 3.49 -2.81 12.28
CA LEU A 212 3.82 -4.16 11.88
C LEU A 212 3.71 -4.22 10.36
N VAL A 213 4.86 -4.26 9.70
CA VAL A 213 4.96 -4.35 8.24
C VAL A 213 5.84 -5.53 7.88
N GLN A 214 5.58 -6.18 6.76
CA GLN A 214 6.49 -7.18 6.24
C GLN A 214 7.85 -6.57 5.92
N GLU A 215 8.85 -7.44 5.89
CA GLU A 215 10.18 -7.13 5.40
C GLU A 215 10.16 -6.97 3.88
N GLU A 216 11.21 -6.34 3.36
CA GLU A 216 11.39 -6.11 1.92
C GLU A 216 12.68 -6.78 1.44
N TRP A 217 12.70 -7.27 0.20
CA TRP A 217 13.87 -7.96 -0.32
C TRP A 217 15.07 -7.00 -0.41
N ASN A 218 16.16 -7.34 0.26
CA ASN A 218 17.39 -6.57 0.25
C ASN A 218 18.45 -7.30 -0.59
N ASN A 219 18.85 -6.69 -1.71
CA ASN A 219 19.81 -7.28 -2.65
C ASN A 219 21.21 -7.45 -2.06
N GLN A 220 21.63 -6.57 -1.15
CA GLN A 220 22.94 -6.64 -0.49
C GLN A 220 23.03 -7.82 0.48
N SER A 221 21.98 -8.07 1.27
CA SER A 221 21.94 -9.19 2.22
C SER A 221 21.50 -10.50 1.58
N GLY A 222 20.80 -10.44 0.44
CA GLY A 222 20.23 -11.61 -0.22
C GLY A 222 19.08 -12.24 0.57
N GLY A 223 18.29 -11.41 1.25
CA GLY A 223 17.17 -11.84 2.09
C GLY A 223 16.24 -10.70 2.46
N CYS A 224 15.15 -11.04 3.14
CA CYS A 224 14.18 -10.09 3.67
C CYS A 224 14.79 -9.29 4.83
N ALA A 225 14.52 -7.99 4.85
CA ALA A 225 14.98 -7.11 5.91
C ALA A 225 14.02 -5.93 6.16
N LEU A 226 13.97 -5.49 7.41
CA LEU A 226 13.31 -4.23 7.81
C LEU A 226 14.16 -2.97 7.52
N SER A 227 15.33 -3.13 6.93
CA SER A 227 16.30 -2.05 6.72
C SER A 227 17.14 -2.25 5.46
N GLY A 228 17.26 -1.17 4.69
CA GLY A 228 18.17 -1.04 3.57
C GLY A 228 19.65 -0.88 3.98
N PRO A 229 20.56 -0.88 2.98
CA PRO A 229 22.01 -0.78 3.16
C PRO A 229 22.51 0.57 3.72
#